data_AF-A0A2V8TLG5-F1
#
_entry.id   AF-A0A2V8TLG5-F1
#
_cell.length_a   1.000
_cell.length_b   1.000
_cell.length_c   1.000
_cell.angle_alpha   90.00
_cell.angle_beta   90.00
_cell.angle_gamma   90.00
#
_symmetry.space_group_name_H-M   'P 1'
#
loop_
_entity.id
_entity.type
_entity.pdbx_description
1 polymer ?
#
loop_
_entity_poly.entity_id
_entity_poly.type
_entity_poly.pdbx_seq_one_letter_code
_entity_poly.pdbx_strand_id
1 'polypeptide(L)'
;AKRQHRWTRGDWQIAGWLFPWVRDGKNRIVRNRLPLISRWKILDNLRRSLVAPMMLLWLAAAWTILPGSSLFWTLAVFVVLAFPVYAHVTNALMLHPRGIPWTSHFWSVWGDIRTNTSQFGLSLAFIGHQACLQLHAILLTWYRKVISKKKLLEWMTAAQAESSSAHDLEAFWGLMWPAPVLALVISLAISLTRPAAFLLAAPLLILWAASPLIAYWVSNDLPEKDESLEADDRRMARVIARRTWKFFETFVGEEDHWLVPDNYQEDPKPVVAHRTSPTDLALLLLSTTAARDFGYIGTLEMVERLELSLANLEKLDRFRGHFLNWYDTKILLPLTPQYVSTVDSGNLAGHLLALKQACVEVAEQPLFEMRAIEGMQDTVSLMVDEAAKIGSVRQSTGAVTLKQLRGECESCVKNLAASPPATLSAWLGLFQTLSKLAIEIEDIASALSQEHGSGQFEQLNSWTRSLTHQLREQRRDLAILAPWTLAFTAHIEPVVVSCSEEVAAEWKDILDSLDRVPTLDELPAICDGALGRFAELRKRMEGCS
;
A
#
# COMPACT_ATOMS: atom_id res chain seq x y z
N ALA A 1 10.17 5.76 -22.58
CA ALA A 1 10.56 5.34 -23.95
C ALA A 1 11.37 4.03 -24.01
N LYS A 2 12.54 3.92 -23.34
CA LYS A 2 13.43 2.73 -23.41
C LYS A 2 12.70 1.40 -23.12
N ARG A 3 11.90 1.32 -22.05
CA ARG A 3 11.08 0.14 -21.70
C ARG A 3 10.13 -0.28 -22.83
N GLN A 4 9.37 0.68 -23.38
CA GLN A 4 8.42 0.42 -24.46
C GLN A 4 9.11 -0.11 -25.72
N HIS A 5 10.25 0.48 -26.11
CA HIS A 5 11.05 0.00 -27.24
C HIS A 5 11.47 -1.46 -27.04
N ARG A 6 11.92 -1.84 -25.83
CA ARG A 6 12.26 -3.23 -25.52
C ARG A 6 11.06 -4.17 -25.65
N TRP A 7 9.91 -3.79 -25.12
CA TRP A 7 8.70 -4.61 -25.13
C TRP A 7 8.20 -4.85 -26.55
N THR A 8 8.11 -3.79 -27.37
CA THR A 8 7.73 -3.91 -28.78
C THR A 8 8.69 -4.84 -29.53
N ARG A 9 10.01 -4.78 -29.29
CA ARG A 9 10.94 -5.76 -29.90
C ARG A 9 10.58 -7.20 -29.52
N GLY A 10 10.32 -7.47 -28.24
CA GLY A 10 9.91 -8.78 -27.76
C GLY A 10 8.62 -9.29 -28.41
N ASP A 11 7.60 -8.43 -28.50
CA ASP A 11 6.31 -8.76 -29.14
C ASP A 11 6.51 -9.16 -30.62
N TRP A 12 7.30 -8.40 -31.36
CA TRP A 12 7.58 -8.69 -32.78
C TRP A 12 8.50 -9.91 -32.99
N GLN A 13 9.34 -10.26 -32.01
CA GLN A 13 10.11 -11.51 -32.05
C GLN A 13 9.19 -12.73 -32.01
N ILE A 14 8.13 -12.68 -31.21
CA ILE A 14 7.16 -13.77 -31.06
C ILE A 14 6.01 -13.72 -32.09
N ALA A 15 5.97 -12.75 -33.00
CA ALA A 15 4.89 -12.63 -34.01
C ALA A 15 4.62 -13.91 -34.83
N GLY A 16 5.63 -14.77 -35.00
CA GLY A 16 5.47 -16.07 -35.68
C GLY A 16 4.50 -17.04 -34.97
N TRP A 17 4.26 -16.84 -33.67
CA TRP A 17 3.34 -17.63 -32.87
C TRP A 17 1.86 -17.31 -33.10
N LEU A 18 1.54 -16.39 -34.01
CA LEU A 18 0.17 -16.19 -34.50
C LEU A 18 -0.28 -17.30 -35.46
N PHE A 19 0.67 -17.89 -36.18
CA PHE A 19 0.39 -18.88 -37.22
C PHE A 19 0.08 -20.27 -36.63
N PRO A 20 -0.68 -21.10 -37.36
CA PRO A 20 -1.01 -22.47 -36.92
C PRO A 20 0.21 -23.40 -36.83
N TRP A 21 1.33 -23.04 -37.46
CA TRP A 21 2.58 -23.78 -37.46
C TRP A 21 3.72 -22.90 -36.97
N VAL A 22 4.51 -23.40 -36.02
CA VAL A 22 5.62 -22.69 -35.36
C VAL A 22 6.87 -23.56 -35.34
N ARG A 23 8.05 -22.96 -35.13
CA ARG A 23 9.29 -23.71 -34.97
C ARG A 23 9.52 -24.06 -33.49
N ASP A 24 9.78 -25.32 -33.18
CA ASP A 24 10.17 -25.76 -31.83
C ASP A 24 11.64 -25.39 -31.51
N GLY A 25 12.09 -25.64 -30.28
CA GLY A 25 13.49 -25.41 -29.88
C GLY A 25 14.53 -26.22 -30.65
N LYS A 26 14.09 -27.25 -31.41
CA LYS A 26 14.91 -28.05 -32.34
C LYS A 26 14.73 -27.59 -33.79
N ASN A 27 14.14 -26.41 -34.01
CA ASN A 27 13.91 -25.78 -35.31
C ASN A 27 12.98 -26.57 -36.26
N ARG A 28 12.16 -27.50 -35.73
CA ARG A 28 11.19 -28.29 -36.50
C ARG A 28 9.85 -27.56 -36.55
N ILE A 29 9.16 -27.66 -37.69
CA ILE A 29 7.81 -27.11 -37.83
C ILE A 29 6.83 -28.01 -37.09
N VAL A 30 6.19 -27.46 -36.07
CA VAL A 30 5.21 -28.14 -35.22
C VAL A 30 3.92 -27.36 -35.17
N ARG A 31 2.81 -28.04 -34.88
CA ARG A 31 1.52 -27.38 -34.67
C ARG A 31 1.60 -26.48 -33.44
N ASN A 32 1.12 -25.26 -33.58
CA ASN A 32 1.06 -24.29 -32.50
C ASN A 32 0.07 -24.77 -31.42
N ARG A 33 0.57 -24.93 -30.19
CA ARG A 33 -0.24 -25.37 -29.03
C ARG A 33 -0.90 -24.21 -28.29
N LEU A 34 -0.64 -22.96 -28.68
CA LEU A 34 -1.20 -21.81 -28.01
C LEU A 34 -2.73 -21.74 -28.23
N PRO A 35 -3.51 -21.62 -27.14
CA PRO A 35 -4.93 -21.33 -27.22
C PRO A 35 -5.21 -20.09 -28.08
N LEU A 36 -6.43 -20.00 -28.63
CA LEU A 36 -6.84 -18.84 -29.44
C LEU A 36 -6.70 -17.53 -28.67
N ILE A 37 -7.04 -17.52 -27.37
CA ILE A 37 -6.91 -16.35 -26.51
C ILE A 37 -5.46 -15.88 -26.35
N SER A 38 -4.49 -16.80 -26.25
CA SER A 38 -3.07 -16.44 -26.16
C SER A 38 -2.56 -15.85 -27.48
N ARG A 39 -3.02 -16.38 -28.62
CA ARG A 39 -2.71 -15.82 -29.95
C ARG A 39 -3.35 -14.44 -30.13
N TRP A 40 -4.57 -14.23 -29.64
CA TRP A 40 -5.22 -12.92 -29.64
C TRP A 40 -4.43 -11.88 -28.84
N LYS A 41 -3.92 -12.24 -27.67
CA LYS A 41 -3.05 -11.34 -26.87
C LYS A 41 -1.80 -10.90 -27.65
N ILE A 42 -1.16 -11.83 -28.37
CA ILE A 42 -0.01 -11.50 -29.23
C ILE A 42 -0.45 -10.54 -30.35
N LEU A 43 -1.57 -10.81 -31.01
CA LEU A 43 -2.07 -9.96 -32.09
C LEU A 43 -2.40 -8.55 -31.59
N ASP A 44 -3.04 -8.44 -30.43
CA ASP A 44 -3.36 -7.14 -29.84
C ASP A 44 -2.10 -6.35 -29.48
N ASN A 45 -1.05 -7.00 -28.96
CA ASN A 45 0.23 -6.34 -28.70
C ASN A 45 0.86 -5.78 -29.99
N LEU A 46 0.87 -6.57 -31.08
CA LEU A 46 1.36 -6.10 -32.38
C LEU A 46 0.52 -4.93 -32.91
N ARG A 47 -0.80 -5.05 -32.89
CA ARG A 47 -1.74 -3.98 -33.29
C ARG A 47 -1.49 -2.71 -32.49
N ARG A 48 -1.36 -2.81 -31.16
CA ARG A 48 -1.11 -1.68 -30.26
C ARG A 48 0.18 -0.95 -30.61
N SER A 49 1.24 -1.68 -30.96
CA SER A 49 2.50 -1.06 -31.40
C SER A 49 2.38 -0.27 -32.72
N LEU A 50 1.38 -0.58 -33.55
CA LEU A 50 1.12 0.11 -34.83
C LEU A 50 0.20 1.32 -34.70
N VAL A 51 -0.46 1.54 -33.56
CA VAL A 51 -1.41 2.65 -33.40
C VAL A 51 -0.75 4.00 -33.65
N ALA A 52 0.34 4.33 -32.95
CA ALA A 52 1.02 5.62 -33.13
C ALA A 52 1.53 5.83 -34.57
N PRO A 53 2.24 4.86 -35.20
CA PRO A 53 2.60 4.95 -36.62
C PRO A 53 1.40 5.20 -37.56
N MET A 54 0.30 4.48 -37.36
CA MET A 54 -0.88 4.60 -38.23
C MET A 54 -1.62 5.91 -38.04
N MET A 55 -1.72 6.42 -36.80
CA MET A 55 -2.32 7.73 -36.52
C MET A 55 -1.49 8.87 -37.11
N LEU A 56 -0.16 8.77 -37.03
CA LEU A 56 0.73 9.74 -37.66
C LEU A 56 0.57 9.72 -39.19
N LEU A 57 0.56 8.54 -39.80
CA LEU A 57 0.33 8.38 -41.25
C LEU A 57 -1.04 8.92 -41.66
N TRP A 58 -2.08 8.69 -40.86
CA TRP A 58 -3.42 9.23 -41.09
C TRP A 58 -3.39 10.75 -41.07
N LEU A 59 -2.82 11.38 -40.04
CA LEU A 59 -2.72 12.84 -39.95
C LEU A 59 -1.93 13.44 -41.12
N ALA A 60 -0.78 12.84 -41.47
CA ALA A 60 0.00 13.28 -42.63
C ALA A 60 -0.81 13.17 -43.93
N ALA A 61 -1.54 12.06 -44.14
CA ALA A 61 -2.38 11.88 -45.32
C ALA A 61 -3.59 12.84 -45.33
N ALA A 62 -4.18 13.13 -44.17
CA ALA A 62 -5.31 14.05 -44.00
C ALA A 62 -4.98 15.48 -44.43
N TRP A 63 -3.73 15.89 -44.25
CA TRP A 63 -3.26 17.23 -44.59
C TRP A 63 -2.65 17.34 -45.99
N THR A 64 -2.41 16.21 -46.67
CA THR A 64 -1.71 16.19 -47.96
C THR A 64 -2.54 15.63 -49.12
N ILE A 65 -3.05 14.39 -48.99
CA ILE A 65 -3.54 13.60 -50.12
C ILE A 65 -5.02 13.22 -49.98
N LEU A 66 -5.55 13.03 -48.77
CA LEU A 66 -6.91 12.55 -48.57
C LEU A 66 -7.96 13.55 -49.12
N PRO A 67 -9.01 13.04 -49.81
CA PRO A 67 -10.06 13.88 -50.34
C PRO A 67 -10.94 14.48 -49.23
N GLY A 68 -11.65 15.55 -49.55
CA GLY A 68 -12.60 16.20 -48.64
C GLY A 68 -11.96 17.18 -47.66
N SER A 69 -12.52 17.23 -46.44
CA SER A 69 -12.12 18.16 -45.39
C SER A 69 -11.02 17.58 -44.51
N SER A 70 -9.86 18.23 -44.49
CA SER A 70 -8.76 17.89 -43.58
C SER A 70 -9.16 17.97 -42.10
N LEU A 71 -10.13 18.82 -41.76
CA LEU A 71 -10.67 18.94 -40.41
C LEU A 71 -11.40 17.67 -39.97
N PHE A 72 -12.24 17.10 -40.84
CA PHE A 72 -12.97 15.87 -40.54
C PHE A 72 -12.01 14.73 -40.21
N TRP A 73 -10.98 14.52 -41.04
CA TRP A 73 -9.99 13.48 -40.82
C TRP A 73 -9.14 13.71 -39.56
N THR A 74 -8.79 14.96 -39.27
CA THR A 74 -8.07 15.32 -38.03
C THR A 74 -8.93 15.02 -36.80
N LEU A 75 -10.21 15.40 -36.84
CA LEU A 75 -11.15 15.15 -35.75
C LEU A 75 -11.40 13.64 -35.55
N ALA A 76 -11.44 12.86 -36.62
CA ALA A 76 -11.56 11.41 -36.53
C ALA A 76 -10.39 10.78 -35.75
N VAL A 77 -9.16 11.20 -36.01
CA VAL A 77 -7.98 10.77 -35.24
C VAL A 77 -8.10 11.16 -33.77
N PHE A 78 -8.56 12.39 -33.49
CA PHE A 78 -8.76 12.88 -32.13
C PHE A 78 -9.78 12.03 -31.38
N VAL A 79 -10.90 11.70 -32.01
CA VAL A 79 -11.93 10.82 -31.42
C VAL A 79 -11.35 9.45 -31.10
N VAL A 80 -10.57 8.85 -32.00
CA VAL A 80 -9.97 7.53 -31.75
C VAL A 80 -8.99 7.55 -30.58
N LEU A 81 -8.18 8.61 -30.47
CA LEU A 81 -7.22 8.77 -29.36
C LEU A 81 -7.91 9.16 -28.03
N ALA A 82 -8.98 9.94 -28.09
CA ALA A 82 -9.73 10.40 -26.94
C ALA A 82 -10.66 9.31 -26.37
N PHE A 83 -11.13 8.39 -27.22
CA PHE A 83 -12.07 7.34 -26.81
C PHE A 83 -11.62 6.55 -25.58
N PRO A 84 -10.42 5.93 -25.51
CA PRO A 84 -10.02 5.17 -24.32
C PRO A 84 -9.90 6.05 -23.07
N VAL A 85 -9.54 7.33 -23.25
CA VAL A 85 -9.37 8.30 -22.16
C VAL A 85 -10.72 8.64 -21.53
N TYR A 86 -11.76 8.85 -22.34
CA TYR A 86 -13.08 9.27 -21.86
C TYR A 86 -14.08 8.11 -21.65
N ALA A 87 -13.82 6.92 -22.20
CA ALA A 87 -14.64 5.73 -21.96
C ALA A 87 -14.63 5.28 -20.48
N HIS A 88 -13.56 5.58 -19.74
CA HIS A 88 -13.52 5.34 -18.29
C HIS A 88 -14.41 6.32 -17.52
N VAL A 89 -14.51 7.57 -17.98
CA VAL A 89 -15.37 8.59 -17.38
C VAL A 89 -16.85 8.20 -17.51
N THR A 90 -17.26 7.65 -18.65
CA THR A 90 -18.66 7.20 -18.82
C THR A 90 -19.01 6.05 -17.88
N ASN A 91 -18.09 5.10 -17.67
CA ASN A 91 -18.31 4.00 -16.73
C ASN A 91 -18.39 4.51 -15.28
N ALA A 92 -17.56 5.47 -14.89
CA ALA A 92 -17.60 6.08 -13.57
C ALA A 92 -18.88 6.88 -13.31
N LEU A 93 -19.45 7.51 -14.35
CA LEU A 93 -20.74 8.21 -14.26
C LEU A 93 -21.94 7.24 -14.19
N MET A 94 -21.82 6.05 -14.78
CA MET A 94 -22.90 5.05 -14.82
C MET A 94 -22.91 4.09 -13.62
N LEU A 95 -21.74 3.77 -13.06
CA LEU A 95 -21.59 2.87 -11.92
C LEU A 95 -21.21 3.68 -10.68
N HIS A 96 -22.20 3.97 -9.84
CA HIS A 96 -21.96 4.56 -8.52
C HIS A 96 -21.65 3.45 -7.50
N PRO A 97 -20.45 3.40 -6.90
CA PRO A 97 -20.13 2.43 -5.86
C PRO A 97 -21.05 2.63 -4.65
N ARG A 98 -21.61 1.55 -4.10
CA ARG A 98 -22.45 1.65 -2.89
C ARG A 98 -21.62 2.20 -1.72
N GLY A 99 -22.16 3.17 -0.99
CA GLY A 99 -21.55 3.70 0.24
C GLY A 99 -20.66 4.94 0.08
N ILE A 100 -20.43 5.45 -1.13
CA ILE A 100 -19.65 6.68 -1.36
C ILE A 100 -20.60 7.89 -1.52
N PRO A 101 -20.37 9.04 -0.85
CA PRO A 101 -21.15 10.24 -1.11
C PRO A 101 -20.98 10.76 -2.54
N TRP A 102 -22.07 11.19 -3.19
CA TRP A 102 -22.06 11.73 -4.55
C TRP A 102 -21.07 12.88 -4.77
N THR A 103 -20.84 13.71 -3.74
CA THR A 103 -19.88 14.83 -3.79
C THR A 103 -18.45 14.34 -3.91
N SER A 104 -18.06 13.33 -3.12
CA SER A 104 -16.74 12.71 -3.18
C SER A 104 -16.53 11.98 -4.50
N HIS A 105 -17.53 11.24 -4.97
CA HIS A 105 -17.49 10.58 -6.28
C HIS A 105 -17.32 11.58 -7.43
N PHE A 106 -18.06 12.70 -7.39
CA PHE A 106 -17.92 13.77 -8.39
C PHE A 106 -16.51 14.37 -8.44
N TRP A 107 -15.94 14.73 -7.28
CA TRP A 107 -14.58 15.30 -7.23
C TRP A 107 -13.51 14.28 -7.68
N SER A 108 -13.70 13.00 -7.36
CA SER A 108 -12.86 11.92 -7.87
C SER A 108 -12.91 11.84 -9.39
N VAL A 109 -14.12 11.80 -9.97
CA VAL A 109 -14.33 11.78 -11.44
C VAL A 109 -13.77 13.05 -12.10
N TRP A 110 -13.88 14.21 -11.46
CA TRP A 110 -13.31 15.45 -11.97
C TRP A 110 -11.77 15.44 -11.96
N GLY A 111 -11.18 14.94 -10.87
CA GLY A 111 -9.74 14.70 -10.76
C GLY A 111 -9.25 13.75 -11.86
N ASP A 112 -9.98 12.67 -12.09
CA ASP A 112 -9.73 11.73 -13.18
C ASP A 112 -9.80 12.41 -14.54
N ILE A 113 -10.83 13.23 -14.81
CA ILE A 113 -10.94 13.99 -16.07
C ILE A 113 -9.72 14.90 -16.29
N ARG A 114 -9.24 15.60 -15.25
CA ARG A 114 -8.06 16.48 -15.35
C ARG A 114 -6.82 15.66 -15.73
N THR A 115 -6.58 14.56 -15.03
CA THR A 115 -5.44 13.66 -15.26
C THR A 115 -5.52 13.03 -16.65
N ASN A 116 -6.68 12.51 -17.02
CA ASN A 116 -6.97 11.90 -18.32
C ASN A 116 -6.80 12.90 -19.47
N THR A 117 -7.27 14.13 -19.32
CA THR A 117 -7.09 15.20 -20.32
C THR A 117 -5.61 15.57 -20.47
N SER A 118 -4.85 15.62 -19.37
CA SER A 118 -3.41 15.86 -19.40
C SER A 118 -2.67 14.73 -20.12
N GLN A 119 -3.03 13.47 -19.86
CA GLN A 119 -2.50 12.30 -20.55
C GLN A 119 -2.84 12.31 -22.05
N PHE A 120 -4.03 12.75 -22.44
CA PHE A 120 -4.42 12.92 -23.83
C PHE A 120 -3.56 13.98 -24.53
N GLY A 121 -3.37 15.15 -23.90
CA GLY A 121 -2.51 16.20 -24.42
C GLY A 121 -1.06 15.74 -24.64
N LEU A 122 -0.49 15.01 -23.66
CA LEU A 122 0.85 14.43 -23.79
C LEU A 122 0.90 13.33 -24.86
N SER A 123 -0.15 12.54 -25.02
CA SER A 123 -0.25 11.53 -26.07
C SER A 123 -0.21 12.17 -27.46
N LEU A 124 -0.92 13.30 -27.66
CA LEU A 124 -0.86 14.08 -28.90
C LEU A 124 0.53 14.68 -29.13
N ALA A 125 1.16 15.21 -28.08
CA ALA A 125 2.49 15.81 -28.17
C ALA A 125 3.57 14.80 -28.56
N PHE A 126 3.47 13.58 -28.04
CA PHE A 126 4.48 12.55 -28.21
C PHE A 126 4.17 11.57 -29.34
N ILE A 127 3.03 11.67 -30.04
CA ILE A 127 2.63 10.69 -31.07
C ILE A 127 3.67 10.56 -32.19
N GLY A 128 4.29 11.66 -32.61
CA GLY A 128 5.36 11.65 -33.61
C GLY A 128 6.60 10.89 -33.13
N HIS A 129 7.06 11.19 -31.91
CA HIS A 129 8.20 10.47 -31.32
C HIS A 129 7.87 8.98 -31.09
N GLN A 130 6.69 8.68 -30.55
CA GLN A 130 6.24 7.31 -30.35
C GLN A 130 6.17 6.54 -31.66
N ALA A 131 5.65 7.13 -32.74
CA ALA A 131 5.62 6.50 -34.05
C ALA A 131 7.03 6.11 -34.53
N CYS A 132 8.00 7.03 -34.45
CA CYS A 132 9.39 6.75 -34.80
C CYS A 132 10.01 5.65 -33.92
N LEU A 133 9.78 5.72 -32.61
CA LEU A 133 10.31 4.74 -31.65
C LEU A 133 9.76 3.33 -31.92
N GLN A 134 8.44 3.21 -32.13
CA GLN A 134 7.78 1.95 -32.42
C GLN A 134 8.24 1.40 -33.78
N LEU A 135 8.26 2.23 -34.82
CA LEU A 135 8.72 1.81 -36.15
C LEU A 135 10.17 1.34 -36.12
N HIS A 136 11.05 2.06 -35.41
CA HIS A 136 12.44 1.64 -35.22
C HIS A 136 12.54 0.28 -34.50
N ALA A 137 11.77 0.06 -33.42
CA ALA A 137 11.73 -1.22 -32.73
C ALA A 137 11.30 -2.38 -33.65
N ILE A 138 10.27 -2.14 -34.48
CA ILE A 138 9.75 -3.10 -35.45
C ILE A 138 10.82 -3.42 -36.49
N LEU A 139 11.33 -2.40 -37.20
CA LEU A 139 12.30 -2.55 -38.28
C LEU A 139 13.59 -3.22 -37.78
N LEU A 140 14.10 -2.81 -36.62
CA LEU A 140 15.29 -3.41 -36.00
C LEU A 140 15.06 -4.90 -35.67
N THR A 141 13.86 -5.24 -35.20
CA THR A 141 13.51 -6.64 -34.90
C THR A 141 13.45 -7.48 -36.16
N TRP A 142 12.82 -6.97 -37.22
CA TRP A 142 12.78 -7.62 -38.53
C TRP A 142 14.19 -7.80 -39.11
N TYR A 143 15.02 -6.76 -39.07
CA TYR A 143 16.42 -6.81 -39.50
C TYR A 143 17.21 -7.88 -38.74
N ARG A 144 17.13 -7.89 -37.40
CA ARG A 144 17.83 -8.87 -36.57
C ARG A 144 17.31 -10.28 -36.77
N LYS A 145 16.00 -10.45 -36.92
CA LYS A 145 15.37 -11.77 -37.05
C LYS A 145 15.55 -12.36 -38.44
N VAL A 146 15.56 -11.57 -39.51
CA VAL A 146 15.60 -12.08 -40.89
C VAL A 146 17.01 -12.02 -41.46
N ILE A 147 17.72 -10.92 -41.25
CA ILE A 147 18.97 -10.62 -41.95
C ILE A 147 20.18 -10.91 -41.05
N SER A 148 20.35 -10.15 -39.95
CA SER A 148 21.63 -10.18 -39.22
C SER A 148 21.79 -11.39 -38.29
N LYS A 149 20.68 -11.93 -37.77
CA LYS A 149 20.63 -13.04 -36.78
C LYS A 149 21.47 -12.80 -35.51
N LYS A 150 21.90 -11.55 -35.26
CA LYS A 150 22.76 -11.15 -34.13
C LYS A 150 21.95 -10.34 -33.11
N LYS A 151 22.39 -10.36 -31.84
CA LYS A 151 21.83 -9.55 -30.73
C LYS A 151 20.31 -9.71 -30.57
N LEU A 152 19.79 -10.92 -30.78
CA LEU A 152 18.36 -11.23 -30.60
C LEU A 152 17.94 -11.15 -29.14
N LEU A 153 18.86 -11.39 -28.20
CA LEU A 153 18.63 -11.35 -26.75
C LEU A 153 19.22 -10.10 -26.08
N GLU A 154 19.48 -9.03 -26.84
CA GLU A 154 20.01 -7.79 -26.25
C GLU A 154 18.98 -7.17 -25.30
N TRP A 155 19.23 -7.38 -24.03
CA TRP A 155 18.39 -6.97 -22.91
C TRP A 155 19.18 -6.03 -22.00
N MET A 156 18.48 -5.06 -21.44
CA MET A 156 19.02 -4.09 -20.49
C MET A 156 18.11 -4.18 -19.27
N THR A 157 18.67 -4.24 -18.06
CA THR A 157 17.84 -4.32 -16.84
C THR A 157 17.08 -3.00 -16.62
N ALA A 158 16.03 -3.01 -15.79
CA ALA A 158 15.33 -1.77 -15.43
C ALA A 158 16.27 -0.79 -14.72
N ALA A 159 17.01 -1.28 -13.70
CA ALA A 159 18.00 -0.52 -12.98
C ALA A 159 19.07 0.11 -13.89
N GLN A 160 19.60 -0.63 -14.87
CA GLN A 160 20.57 -0.08 -15.83
C GLN A 160 19.95 0.98 -16.76
N ALA A 161 18.66 0.85 -17.11
CA ALA A 161 17.98 1.83 -17.94
C ALA A 161 17.71 3.14 -17.19
N GLU A 162 17.39 3.05 -15.90
CA GLU A 162 17.22 4.21 -14.99
C GLU A 162 18.55 4.90 -14.73
N SER A 163 19.58 4.15 -14.32
CA SER A 163 20.91 4.72 -14.01
C SER A 163 21.62 5.34 -15.21
N SER A 164 21.23 4.97 -16.44
CA SER A 164 21.78 5.50 -17.70
C SER A 164 20.93 6.59 -18.34
N SER A 165 19.86 7.04 -17.68
CA SER A 165 19.02 8.12 -18.19
C SER A 165 19.49 9.44 -17.58
N ALA A 166 20.25 10.21 -18.35
CA ALA A 166 20.49 11.61 -18.02
C ALA A 166 19.17 12.38 -18.13
N HIS A 167 18.93 13.29 -17.17
CA HIS A 167 17.71 14.10 -17.06
C HIS A 167 17.91 15.52 -17.61
N ASP A 168 18.97 15.73 -18.39
CA ASP A 168 19.28 17.02 -19.00
C ASP A 168 18.56 17.21 -20.34
N LEU A 169 18.39 18.47 -20.73
CA LEU A 169 17.70 18.85 -21.96
C LEU A 169 18.38 18.22 -23.20
N GLU A 170 19.70 18.08 -23.19
CA GLU A 170 20.47 17.46 -24.28
C GLU A 170 20.10 15.98 -24.47
N ALA A 171 19.93 15.20 -23.41
CA ALA A 171 19.49 13.81 -23.52
C ALA A 171 18.07 13.68 -24.10
N PHE A 172 17.16 14.59 -23.74
CA PHE A 172 15.81 14.62 -24.32
C PHE A 172 15.85 14.95 -25.82
N TRP A 173 16.66 15.93 -26.23
CA TRP A 173 16.87 16.22 -27.66
C TRP A 173 17.51 15.04 -28.40
N GLY A 174 18.55 14.43 -27.84
CA GLY A 174 19.22 13.26 -28.43
C GLY A 174 18.28 12.05 -28.60
N LEU A 175 17.32 11.88 -27.69
CA LEU A 175 16.32 10.81 -27.77
C LEU A 175 15.15 11.16 -28.71
N MET A 176 14.70 12.42 -28.73
CA MET A 176 13.45 12.85 -29.34
C MET A 176 13.59 13.67 -30.63
N TRP A 177 14.81 13.94 -31.12
CA TRP A 177 15.05 14.68 -32.38
C TRP A 177 14.27 14.19 -33.61
N PRO A 178 13.87 12.91 -33.77
CA PRO A 178 13.11 12.50 -34.95
C PRO A 178 11.75 13.19 -35.04
N ALA A 179 11.13 13.57 -33.92
CA ALA A 179 9.82 14.22 -33.93
C ALA A 179 9.85 15.65 -34.51
N PRO A 180 10.78 16.54 -34.12
CA PRO A 180 10.97 17.82 -34.80
C PRO A 180 11.29 17.71 -36.30
N VAL A 181 12.15 16.76 -36.68
CA VAL A 181 12.47 16.55 -38.11
C VAL A 181 11.24 16.08 -38.88
N LEU A 182 10.47 15.16 -38.31
CA LEU A 182 9.21 14.70 -38.88
C LEU A 182 8.20 15.84 -39.03
N ALA A 183 8.08 16.72 -38.03
CA ALA A 183 7.23 17.90 -38.11
C ALA A 183 7.66 18.81 -39.27
N LEU A 184 8.95 19.03 -39.48
CA LEU A 184 9.49 19.82 -40.59
C LEU A 184 9.20 19.18 -41.95
N VAL A 185 9.41 17.87 -42.09
CA VAL A 185 9.13 17.13 -43.33
C VAL A 185 7.63 17.18 -43.68
N ILE A 186 6.75 16.95 -42.70
CA ILE A 186 5.30 17.02 -42.93
C ILE A 186 4.86 18.46 -43.24
N SER A 187 5.44 19.46 -42.57
CA SER A 187 5.19 20.89 -42.87
C SER A 187 5.51 21.22 -44.32
N LEU A 188 6.68 20.77 -44.80
CA LEU A 188 7.09 20.97 -46.19
C LEU A 188 6.13 20.27 -47.16
N ALA A 189 5.76 19.02 -46.87
CA ALA A 189 4.81 18.27 -47.70
C ALA A 189 3.46 19.00 -47.82
N ILE A 190 2.90 19.51 -46.71
CA ILE A 190 1.65 20.27 -46.71
C ILE A 190 1.78 21.54 -47.55
N SER A 191 2.88 22.28 -47.40
CA SER A 191 3.13 23.51 -48.17
C SER A 191 3.23 23.25 -49.67
N LEU A 192 3.66 22.06 -50.09
CA LEU A 192 3.76 21.69 -51.51
C LEU A 192 2.45 21.13 -52.08
N THR A 193 1.65 20.41 -51.28
CA THR A 193 0.44 19.72 -51.78
C THR A 193 -0.86 20.45 -51.49
N ARG A 194 -1.02 21.01 -50.28
CA ARG A 194 -2.28 21.62 -49.82
C ARG A 194 -2.04 22.71 -48.77
N PRO A 195 -1.54 23.91 -49.17
CA PRO A 195 -1.21 24.99 -48.24
C PRO A 195 -2.37 25.41 -47.31
N ALA A 196 -3.61 25.30 -47.77
CA ALA A 196 -4.80 25.63 -46.98
C ALA A 196 -4.96 24.77 -45.70
N ALA A 197 -4.37 23.56 -45.66
CA ALA A 197 -4.41 22.69 -44.49
C ALA A 197 -3.33 23.06 -43.44
N PHE A 198 -2.40 23.96 -43.77
CA PHE A 198 -1.27 24.29 -42.90
C PHE A 198 -1.71 24.90 -41.57
N LEU A 199 -2.66 25.84 -41.58
CA LEU A 199 -3.17 26.46 -40.34
C LEU A 199 -3.84 25.45 -39.41
N LEU A 200 -4.49 24.43 -39.97
CA LEU A 200 -5.10 23.35 -39.20
C LEU A 200 -4.05 22.40 -38.59
N ALA A 201 -2.99 22.10 -39.35
CA ALA A 201 -1.93 21.19 -38.91
C ALA A 201 -0.92 21.86 -37.96
N ALA A 202 -0.75 23.19 -38.07
CA ALA A 202 0.26 23.96 -37.36
C ALA A 202 0.30 23.71 -35.84
N PRO A 203 -0.83 23.67 -35.09
CA PRO A 203 -0.79 23.40 -33.66
C PRO A 203 -0.14 22.07 -33.31
N LEU A 204 -0.42 21.00 -34.06
CA LEU A 204 0.18 19.68 -33.84
C LEU A 204 1.63 19.63 -34.27
N LEU A 205 1.98 20.28 -35.38
CA LEU A 205 3.36 20.37 -35.86
C LEU A 205 4.26 21.11 -34.87
N ILE A 206 3.76 22.22 -34.30
CA ILE A 206 4.44 22.95 -33.22
C ILE A 206 4.60 22.05 -32.00
N LEU A 207 3.54 21.32 -31.62
CA LEU A 207 3.58 20.41 -30.48
C LEU A 207 4.63 19.30 -30.67
N TRP A 208 4.76 18.75 -31.88
CA TRP A 208 5.76 17.73 -32.20
C TRP A 208 7.18 18.30 -32.23
N ALA A 209 7.36 19.52 -32.74
CA ALA A 209 8.64 20.23 -32.70
C ALA A 209 9.07 20.59 -31.27
N ALA A 210 8.12 20.95 -30.40
CA ALA A 210 8.34 21.25 -28.99
C ALA A 210 8.38 20.00 -28.10
N SER A 211 8.12 18.81 -28.64
CA SER A 211 8.02 17.58 -27.84
C SER A 211 9.24 17.26 -26.95
N PRO A 212 10.51 17.54 -27.33
CA PRO A 212 11.65 17.35 -26.42
C PRO A 212 11.60 18.29 -25.21
N LEU A 213 11.19 19.55 -25.41
CA LEU A 213 11.05 20.54 -24.33
C LEU A 213 9.89 20.18 -23.40
N ILE A 214 8.76 19.75 -23.97
CA ILE A 214 7.59 19.31 -23.20
C ILE A 214 7.96 18.09 -22.34
N ALA A 215 8.68 17.12 -22.92
CA ALA A 215 9.15 15.96 -22.19
C ALA A 215 10.11 16.33 -21.05
N TYR A 216 11.07 17.23 -21.30
CA TYR A 216 11.96 17.76 -20.27
C TYR A 216 11.18 18.45 -19.14
N TRP A 217 10.25 19.35 -19.48
CA TRP A 217 9.46 20.09 -18.49
C TRP A 217 8.59 19.19 -17.62
N VAL A 218 7.94 18.18 -18.20
CA VAL A 218 7.09 17.23 -17.46
C VAL A 218 7.91 16.21 -16.67
N SER A 219 9.17 15.96 -17.05
CA SER A 219 10.05 15.00 -16.38
C SER A 219 10.95 15.64 -15.31
N ASN A 220 10.93 16.97 -15.17
CA ASN A 220 11.64 17.63 -14.08
C ASN A 220 10.94 17.30 -12.77
N ASP A 221 11.72 16.85 -11.79
CA ASP A 221 11.22 16.65 -10.44
C ASP A 221 10.60 17.97 -9.96
N LEU A 222 9.30 17.90 -9.64
CA LEU A 222 8.72 18.93 -8.80
C LEU A 222 9.52 18.89 -7.49
N PRO A 223 9.98 20.03 -6.95
CA PRO A 223 10.61 20.04 -5.64
C PRO A 223 9.70 19.26 -4.70
N GLU A 224 10.23 18.25 -4.01
CA GLU A 224 9.52 17.59 -2.92
C GLU A 224 9.12 18.69 -1.94
N LYS A 225 7.87 19.13 -2.04
CA LYS A 225 7.27 19.90 -0.98
C LYS A 225 7.02 18.87 0.11
N ASP A 226 7.60 19.13 1.26
CA ASP A 226 7.27 18.45 2.50
C ASP A 226 5.82 18.86 2.87
N GLU A 227 4.84 18.38 2.09
CA GLU A 227 3.43 18.62 2.35
C GLU A 227 3.05 17.74 3.52
N SER A 228 3.20 18.28 4.73
CA SER A 228 2.63 17.68 5.92
C SER A 228 1.13 17.53 5.69
N LEU A 229 0.61 16.31 5.80
CA LEU A 229 -0.83 16.06 5.73
C LEU A 229 -1.56 16.95 6.73
N GLU A 230 -2.65 17.57 6.29
CA GLU A 230 -3.55 18.28 7.20
C GLU A 230 -4.06 17.30 8.27
N ALA A 231 -4.42 17.83 9.44
CA ALA A 231 -4.81 16.99 10.59
C ALA A 231 -5.97 16.04 10.25
N ASP A 232 -6.93 16.52 9.46
CA ASP A 232 -8.09 15.73 9.02
C ASP A 232 -7.70 14.62 8.04
N ASP A 233 -6.77 14.89 7.10
CA ASP A 233 -6.26 13.88 6.17
C ASP A 233 -5.44 12.81 6.89
N ARG A 234 -4.60 13.21 7.86
CA ARG A 234 -3.87 12.26 8.72
C ARG A 234 -4.84 11.38 9.50
N ARG A 235 -5.88 11.97 10.11
CA ARG A 235 -6.92 11.22 10.83
C ARG A 235 -7.63 10.24 9.90
N MET A 236 -8.02 10.68 8.70
CA MET A 236 -8.67 9.82 7.71
C MET A 236 -7.77 8.64 7.32
N ALA A 237 -6.50 8.89 7.01
CA ALA A 237 -5.54 7.85 6.65
C ALA A 237 -5.35 6.82 7.79
N ARG A 238 -5.26 7.28 9.04
CA ARG A 238 -5.16 6.41 10.21
C ARG A 238 -6.42 5.57 10.43
N VAL A 239 -7.60 6.14 10.26
CA VAL A 239 -8.86 5.39 10.34
C VAL A 239 -8.94 4.31 9.26
N ILE A 240 -8.47 4.61 8.04
CA ILE A 240 -8.36 3.62 6.95
C ILE A 240 -7.36 2.53 7.33
N ALA A 241 -6.20 2.89 7.90
CA ALA A 241 -5.20 1.92 8.36
C ALA A 241 -5.77 0.99 9.44
N ARG A 242 -6.49 1.52 10.43
CA ARG A 242 -7.14 0.71 11.48
C ARG A 242 -8.18 -0.25 10.91
N ARG A 243 -9.01 0.20 9.95
CA ARG A 243 -9.96 -0.66 9.23
C ARG A 243 -9.26 -1.72 8.38
N THR A 244 -8.15 -1.37 7.75
CA THR A 244 -7.35 -2.30 6.95
C THR A 244 -6.70 -3.35 7.83
N TRP A 245 -6.16 -2.97 8.99
CA TRP A 245 -5.58 -3.92 9.94
C TRP A 245 -6.61 -4.96 10.45
N LYS A 246 -7.88 -4.57 10.57
CA LYS A 246 -8.97 -5.50 10.95
C LYS A 246 -9.04 -6.74 10.05
N PHE A 247 -8.64 -6.62 8.78
CA PHE A 247 -8.50 -7.78 7.88
C PHE A 247 -7.51 -8.80 8.44
N PHE A 248 -6.31 -8.37 8.84
CA PHE A 248 -5.29 -9.27 9.40
C PHE A 248 -5.68 -9.82 10.77
N GLU A 249 -6.35 -9.03 11.61
CA GLU A 249 -6.89 -9.51 12.90
C GLU A 249 -7.92 -10.63 12.70
N THR A 250 -8.71 -10.56 11.63
CA THR A 250 -9.82 -11.47 11.37
C THR A 250 -9.37 -12.74 10.65
N PHE A 251 -8.51 -12.60 9.63
CA PHE A 251 -8.21 -13.69 8.70
C PHE A 251 -6.84 -14.33 8.91
N VAL A 252 -5.99 -13.78 9.78
CA VAL A 252 -4.67 -14.36 10.08
C VAL A 252 -4.69 -14.92 11.49
N GLY A 253 -5.08 -16.19 11.57
CA GLY A 253 -5.16 -16.95 12.80
C GLY A 253 -4.83 -18.42 12.59
N GLU A 254 -5.11 -19.24 13.60
CA GLU A 254 -4.72 -20.66 13.63
C GLU A 254 -5.30 -21.48 12.46
N GLU A 255 -6.54 -21.20 12.02
CA GLU A 255 -7.19 -21.90 10.90
C GLU A 255 -6.38 -21.83 9.60
N ASP A 256 -5.68 -20.72 9.38
CA ASP A 256 -4.88 -20.44 8.19
C ASP A 256 -3.36 -20.49 8.50
N HIS A 257 -2.98 -21.17 9.59
CA HIS A 257 -1.58 -21.30 10.03
C HIS A 257 -0.87 -19.96 10.21
N TRP A 258 -1.60 -18.93 10.63
CA TRP A 258 -1.10 -17.57 10.75
C TRP A 258 -0.56 -17.00 9.43
N LEU A 259 -1.05 -17.50 8.30
CA LEU A 259 -0.76 -16.97 6.97
C LEU A 259 -1.94 -16.16 6.45
N VAL A 260 -1.66 -15.19 5.58
CA VAL A 260 -2.69 -14.30 5.02
C VAL A 260 -3.36 -14.93 3.79
N PRO A 261 -4.70 -14.88 3.67
CA PRO A 261 -5.37 -15.25 2.44
C PRO A 261 -5.17 -14.19 1.35
N ASP A 262 -5.18 -14.61 0.09
CA ASP A 262 -5.01 -13.79 -1.11
C ASP A 262 -6.09 -12.70 -1.21
N ASN A 263 -7.34 -13.07 -0.94
CA ASN A 263 -8.43 -12.11 -0.88
C ASN A 263 -9.61 -12.57 -0.01
N TYR A 264 -10.36 -11.58 0.47
CA TYR A 264 -11.70 -11.73 1.01
C TYR A 264 -12.69 -10.99 0.11
N GLN A 265 -13.76 -11.67 -0.28
CA GLN A 265 -14.86 -11.08 -1.03
C GLN A 265 -16.07 -10.96 -0.13
N GLU A 266 -16.54 -9.73 0.09
CA GLU A 266 -17.71 -9.45 0.93
C GLU A 266 -19.03 -9.57 0.13
N ASP A 267 -19.07 -9.01 -1.08
CA ASP A 267 -20.24 -8.97 -1.98
C ASP A 267 -19.99 -9.87 -3.22
N PRO A 268 -20.91 -10.75 -3.64
CA PRO A 268 -22.27 -10.95 -3.15
C PRO A 268 -22.41 -11.81 -1.89
N LYS A 269 -21.35 -12.56 -1.52
CA LYS A 269 -21.32 -13.38 -0.31
C LYS A 269 -19.89 -13.42 0.25
N PRO A 270 -19.73 -13.47 1.58
CA PRO A 270 -18.45 -13.69 2.25
C PRO A 270 -17.75 -14.95 1.73
N VAL A 271 -16.61 -14.77 1.07
CA VAL A 271 -15.74 -15.86 0.62
C VAL A 271 -14.29 -15.48 0.90
N VAL A 272 -13.59 -16.33 1.64
CA VAL A 272 -12.15 -16.24 1.87
C VAL A 272 -11.44 -17.15 0.87
N ALA A 273 -10.48 -16.61 0.12
CA ALA A 273 -9.58 -17.42 -0.70
C ALA A 273 -8.40 -17.88 0.16
N HIS A 274 -8.51 -19.09 0.72
CA HIS A 274 -7.49 -19.74 1.55
C HIS A 274 -6.25 -20.16 0.74
N ARG A 275 -5.60 -19.18 0.12
CA ARG A 275 -4.33 -19.35 -0.60
C ARG A 275 -3.46 -18.13 -0.37
N THR A 276 -2.15 -18.27 -0.46
CA THR A 276 -1.19 -17.18 -0.25
C THR A 276 -0.05 -17.26 -1.26
N SER A 277 0.47 -16.10 -1.65
CA SER A 277 1.65 -15.95 -2.50
C SER A 277 2.84 -15.39 -1.71
N PRO A 278 4.07 -15.47 -2.23
CA PRO A 278 5.22 -14.86 -1.56
C PRO A 278 5.09 -13.34 -1.37
N THR A 279 4.32 -12.65 -2.23
CA THR A 279 4.02 -11.22 -2.05
C THR A 279 3.05 -11.00 -0.90
N ASP A 280 2.03 -11.85 -0.74
CA ASP A 280 1.06 -11.69 0.36
C ASP A 280 1.74 -11.95 1.71
N LEU A 281 2.60 -12.98 1.77
CA LEU A 281 3.44 -13.25 2.94
C LEU A 281 4.32 -12.05 3.31
N ALA A 282 4.91 -11.40 2.31
CA ALA A 282 5.72 -10.20 2.51
C ALA A 282 4.91 -9.04 3.12
N LEU A 283 3.71 -8.81 2.58
CA LEU A 283 2.80 -7.76 3.04
C LEU A 283 2.23 -8.04 4.43
N LEU A 284 1.96 -9.30 4.77
CA LEU A 284 1.57 -9.70 6.13
C LEU A 284 2.64 -9.31 7.16
N LEU A 285 3.90 -9.65 6.89
CA LEU A 285 4.99 -9.39 7.83
C LEU A 285 5.17 -7.89 8.07
N LEU A 286 5.18 -7.06 7.01
CA LEU A 286 5.27 -5.61 7.17
C LEU A 286 4.01 -4.98 7.76
N SER A 287 2.84 -5.51 7.44
CA SER A 287 1.58 -5.01 8.01
C SER A 287 1.53 -5.28 9.52
N THR A 288 2.12 -6.39 9.98
CA THR A 288 2.26 -6.72 11.40
C THR A 288 3.18 -5.73 12.12
N THR A 289 4.32 -5.36 11.55
CA THR A 289 5.20 -4.32 12.15
C THR A 289 4.54 -2.94 12.10
N ALA A 290 3.90 -2.59 10.98
CA ALA A 290 3.17 -1.33 10.85
C ALA A 290 2.03 -1.22 11.86
N ALA A 291 1.31 -2.31 12.15
CA ALA A 291 0.28 -2.31 13.18
C ALA A 291 0.83 -1.94 14.56
N ARG A 292 2.03 -2.43 14.91
CA ARG A 292 2.70 -2.04 16.14
C ARG A 292 3.12 -0.57 16.11
N ASP A 293 3.61 -0.06 14.98
CA ASP A 293 3.96 1.36 14.83
C ASP A 293 2.75 2.30 14.87
N PHE A 294 1.58 1.85 14.38
CA PHE A 294 0.32 2.56 14.55
C PHE A 294 -0.24 2.49 15.98
N GLY A 295 0.30 1.63 16.85
CA GLY A 295 -0.19 1.38 18.20
C GLY A 295 -1.40 0.43 18.26
N TYR A 296 -1.63 -0.35 17.19
CA TYR A 296 -2.75 -1.28 17.09
C TYR A 296 -2.54 -2.58 17.83
N ILE A 297 -1.29 -3.00 17.99
CA ILE A 297 -0.88 -4.20 18.73
C ILE A 297 0.32 -3.87 19.63
N GLY A 298 0.51 -4.65 20.68
CA GLY A 298 1.69 -4.57 21.54
C GLY A 298 2.95 -5.15 20.90
N THR A 299 4.08 -4.98 21.56
CA THR A 299 5.37 -5.54 21.10
C THR A 299 5.38 -7.06 21.21
N LEU A 300 4.84 -7.64 22.30
CA LEU A 300 4.79 -9.10 22.43
C LEU A 300 3.89 -9.74 21.38
N GLU A 301 2.72 -9.16 21.14
CA GLU A 301 1.81 -9.66 20.09
C GLU A 301 2.47 -9.57 18.70
N MET A 302 3.19 -8.48 18.40
CA MET A 302 3.93 -8.36 17.14
C MET A 302 4.94 -9.51 16.98
N VAL A 303 5.74 -9.78 18.02
CA VAL A 303 6.72 -10.88 18.00
C VAL A 303 6.03 -12.22 17.79
N GLU A 304 4.97 -12.52 18.54
CA GLU A 304 4.24 -13.79 18.42
C GLU A 304 3.68 -14.00 17.01
N ARG A 305 3.03 -12.98 16.44
CA ARG A 305 2.47 -13.07 15.08
C ARG A 305 3.57 -13.30 14.03
N LEU A 306 4.71 -12.63 14.16
CA LEU A 306 5.86 -12.80 13.27
C LEU A 306 6.46 -14.19 13.41
N GLU A 307 6.69 -14.69 14.63
CA GLU A 307 7.25 -16.02 14.89
C GLU A 307 6.32 -17.12 14.36
N LEU A 308 5.02 -17.03 14.63
CA LEU A 308 4.03 -18.00 14.14
C LEU A 308 3.96 -18.01 12.61
N SER A 309 4.00 -16.82 11.98
CA SER A 309 4.05 -16.72 10.52
C SER A 309 5.33 -17.38 9.98
N LEU A 310 6.50 -16.94 10.44
CA LEU A 310 7.81 -17.42 9.97
C LEU A 310 7.98 -18.94 10.18
N ALA A 311 7.56 -19.47 11.33
CA ALA A 311 7.59 -20.91 11.61
C ALA A 311 6.73 -21.72 10.62
N ASN A 312 5.61 -21.17 10.14
CA ASN A 312 4.80 -21.83 9.11
C ASN A 312 5.37 -21.63 7.70
N LEU A 313 6.02 -20.49 7.41
CA LEU A 313 6.77 -20.29 6.16
C LEU A 313 7.91 -21.31 5.99
N GLU A 314 8.53 -21.75 7.08
CA GLU A 314 9.57 -22.79 7.06
C GLU A 314 9.07 -24.16 6.60
N LYS A 315 7.77 -24.44 6.81
CA LYS A 315 7.14 -25.71 6.44
C LYS A 315 6.73 -25.77 4.96
N LEU A 316 6.67 -24.64 4.27
CA LEU A 316 6.24 -24.57 2.88
C LEU A 316 7.31 -25.15 1.94
N ASP A 317 6.89 -25.98 0.98
CA ASP A 317 7.76 -26.54 -0.05
C ASP A 317 8.46 -25.45 -0.87
N ARG A 318 9.78 -25.56 -1.07
CA ARG A 318 10.57 -24.57 -1.82
C ARG A 318 11.28 -25.19 -3.00
N PHE A 319 11.39 -24.44 -4.09
CA PHE A 319 12.24 -24.80 -5.22
C PHE A 319 13.54 -24.01 -5.19
N ARG A 320 14.65 -24.68 -4.84
CA ARG A 320 16.00 -24.07 -4.77
C ARG A 320 16.04 -22.80 -3.90
N GLY A 321 15.35 -22.84 -2.76
CA GLY A 321 15.25 -21.71 -1.84
C GLY A 321 14.15 -20.69 -2.17
N HIS A 322 13.51 -20.78 -3.34
CA HIS A 322 12.36 -19.93 -3.68
C HIS A 322 11.04 -20.56 -3.26
N PHE A 323 10.15 -19.73 -2.75
CA PHE A 323 8.74 -20.09 -2.62
C PHE A 323 8.08 -20.22 -4.00
N LEU A 324 7.10 -21.12 -4.09
CA LEU A 324 6.23 -21.29 -5.24
C LEU A 324 5.16 -20.20 -5.25
N ASN A 325 4.50 -20.03 -6.40
CA ASN A 325 3.54 -18.96 -6.64
C ASN A 325 2.32 -18.98 -5.72
N TRP A 326 1.82 -20.15 -5.32
CA TRP A 326 0.63 -20.27 -4.47
C TRP A 326 0.73 -21.46 -3.52
N TYR A 327 0.29 -21.25 -2.29
CA TYR A 327 0.08 -22.29 -1.28
C TYR A 327 -1.34 -22.20 -0.74
N ASP A 328 -1.94 -23.33 -0.37
CA ASP A 328 -3.15 -23.37 0.43
C ASP A 328 -2.80 -23.07 1.90
N THR A 329 -3.46 -22.09 2.51
CA THR A 329 -3.15 -21.64 3.88
C THR A 329 -3.65 -22.59 4.95
N LYS A 330 -4.65 -23.44 4.64
CA LYS A 330 -5.23 -24.41 5.58
C LYS A 330 -4.46 -25.70 5.67
N ILE A 331 -3.75 -26.08 4.62
CA ILE A 331 -3.01 -27.36 4.57
C ILE A 331 -1.53 -27.22 4.22
N LEU A 332 -1.05 -26.00 3.94
CA LEU A 332 0.34 -25.67 3.63
C LEU A 332 0.91 -26.36 2.38
N LEU A 333 0.05 -26.80 1.46
CA LEU A 333 0.45 -27.46 0.23
C LEU A 333 0.52 -26.50 -0.97
N PRO A 334 1.51 -26.64 -1.86
CA PRO A 334 1.60 -25.82 -3.05
C PRO A 334 0.50 -26.14 -4.07
N LEU A 335 -0.16 -25.09 -4.57
CA LEU A 335 -1.26 -25.20 -5.52
C LEU A 335 -0.76 -25.37 -6.96
N THR A 336 -1.53 -26.08 -7.79
CA THR A 336 -1.23 -26.25 -9.22
C THR A 336 -1.81 -25.10 -10.06
N PRO A 337 -1.09 -24.59 -11.08
CA PRO A 337 0.25 -24.98 -11.50
C PRO A 337 1.33 -24.35 -10.60
N GLN A 338 2.37 -25.14 -10.32
CA GLN A 338 3.50 -24.74 -9.49
C GLN A 338 4.59 -24.11 -10.36
N TYR A 339 4.98 -22.88 -10.04
CA TYR A 339 6.13 -22.21 -10.63
C TYR A 339 6.72 -21.20 -9.66
N VAL A 340 7.98 -20.82 -9.91
CA VAL A 340 8.61 -19.72 -9.17
C VAL A 340 8.35 -18.40 -9.87
N SER A 341 7.77 -17.46 -9.15
CA SER A 341 7.67 -16.06 -9.56
C SER A 341 8.86 -15.28 -9.02
N THR A 342 9.76 -14.85 -9.91
CA THR A 342 10.92 -14.04 -9.51
C THR A 342 10.51 -12.63 -9.05
N VAL A 343 9.33 -12.16 -9.44
CA VAL A 343 8.77 -10.88 -8.98
C VAL A 343 8.33 -11.02 -7.52
N ASP A 344 7.56 -12.06 -7.19
CA ASP A 344 7.10 -12.27 -5.80
C ASP A 344 8.26 -12.60 -4.86
N SER A 345 9.25 -13.36 -5.35
CA SER A 345 10.51 -13.58 -4.61
C SER A 345 11.24 -12.26 -4.34
N GLY A 346 11.26 -11.34 -5.30
CA GLY A 346 11.87 -10.02 -5.16
C GLY A 346 11.13 -9.13 -4.16
N ASN A 347 9.80 -9.12 -4.21
CA ASN A 347 8.96 -8.43 -3.23
C ASN A 347 9.26 -8.95 -1.82
N LEU A 348 9.19 -10.27 -1.62
CA LEU A 348 9.49 -10.88 -0.33
C LEU A 348 10.89 -10.52 0.18
N ALA A 349 11.91 -10.63 -0.67
CA ALA A 349 13.27 -10.26 -0.28
C ALA A 349 13.39 -8.79 0.16
N GLY A 350 12.77 -7.86 -0.56
CA GLY A 350 12.77 -6.44 -0.19
C GLY A 350 12.06 -6.18 1.13
N HIS A 351 10.92 -6.83 1.36
CA HIS A 351 10.14 -6.67 2.60
C HIS A 351 10.85 -7.30 3.80
N LEU A 352 11.56 -8.42 3.62
CA LEU A 352 12.35 -9.03 4.69
C LEU A 352 13.51 -8.13 5.16
N LEU A 353 14.07 -7.29 4.27
CA LEU A 353 15.06 -6.29 4.66
C LEU A 353 14.45 -5.21 5.55
N ALA A 354 13.27 -4.69 5.18
CA ALA A 354 12.54 -3.73 5.99
C ALA A 354 12.07 -4.33 7.33
N LEU A 355 11.58 -5.57 7.32
CA LEU A 355 11.19 -6.31 8.54
C LEU A 355 12.37 -6.44 9.50
N LYS A 356 13.54 -6.85 9.00
CA LYS A 356 14.76 -6.95 9.81
C LYS A 356 15.06 -5.63 10.49
N GLN A 357 15.00 -4.52 9.75
CA GLN A 357 15.30 -3.19 10.28
C GLN A 357 14.26 -2.77 11.32
N ALA A 358 12.97 -3.01 11.07
CA ALA A 358 11.91 -2.76 12.05
C ALA A 358 12.13 -3.55 13.35
N CYS A 359 12.51 -4.83 13.28
CA CYS A 359 12.81 -5.62 14.47
C CYS A 359 14.01 -5.08 15.28
N VAL A 360 15.03 -4.53 14.61
CA VAL A 360 16.17 -3.88 15.28
C VAL A 360 15.72 -2.57 15.95
N GLU A 361 14.96 -1.74 15.23
CA GLU A 361 14.49 -0.45 15.75
C GLU A 361 13.53 -0.56 16.92
N VAL A 362 12.72 -1.63 16.99
CA VAL A 362 11.80 -1.87 18.11
C VAL A 362 12.55 -1.92 19.44
N ALA A 363 13.79 -2.44 19.45
CA ALA A 363 14.60 -2.57 20.66
C ALA A 363 15.04 -1.21 21.24
N GLU A 364 15.30 -0.24 20.34
CA GLU A 364 15.74 1.12 20.69
C GLU A 364 14.58 2.04 21.09
N GLN A 365 13.34 1.56 21.00
CA GLN A 365 12.16 2.38 21.23
C GLN A 365 11.59 2.20 22.64
N PRO A 366 11.04 3.26 23.26
CA PRO A 366 10.36 3.16 24.54
C PRO A 366 9.20 2.19 24.52
N LEU A 367 8.96 1.52 25.65
CA LEU A 367 7.85 0.56 25.82
C LEU A 367 6.49 1.16 25.44
N PHE A 368 6.23 2.39 25.87
CA PHE A 368 4.99 3.11 25.60
C PHE A 368 5.28 4.56 25.20
N GLU A 369 4.60 5.03 24.16
CA GLU A 369 4.72 6.39 23.64
C GLU A 369 3.38 6.88 23.09
N MET A 370 3.38 8.08 22.49
CA MET A 370 2.21 8.67 21.84
C MET A 370 1.53 7.72 20.85
N ARG A 371 2.27 6.85 20.15
CA ARG A 371 1.71 5.89 19.20
C ARG A 371 0.65 4.96 19.82
N ALA A 372 0.83 4.52 21.06
CA ALA A 372 -0.12 3.65 21.74
C ALA A 372 -1.45 4.38 21.99
N ILE A 373 -1.37 5.66 22.35
CA ILE A 373 -2.54 6.55 22.48
C ILE A 373 -3.19 6.75 21.12
N GLU A 374 -2.43 7.12 20.08
CA GLU A 374 -2.97 7.34 18.74
C GLU A 374 -3.66 6.07 18.18
N GLY A 375 -3.10 4.88 18.43
CA GLY A 375 -3.70 3.61 18.02
C GLY A 375 -5.04 3.33 18.71
N MET A 376 -5.14 3.62 20.01
CA MET A 376 -6.41 3.53 20.75
C MET A 376 -7.40 4.62 20.33
N GLN A 377 -6.93 5.84 20.02
CA GLN A 377 -7.77 6.93 19.49
C GLN A 377 -8.40 6.53 18.16
N ASP A 378 -7.66 5.89 17.26
CA ASP A 378 -8.20 5.40 15.98
C ASP A 378 -9.34 4.39 16.22
N THR A 379 -9.16 3.43 17.14
CA THR A 379 -10.21 2.46 17.50
C THR A 379 -11.42 3.13 18.13
N VAL A 380 -11.21 4.04 19.10
CA VAL A 380 -12.30 4.77 19.77
C VAL A 380 -13.05 5.68 18.79
N SER A 381 -12.35 6.29 17.83
CA SER A 381 -12.99 7.09 16.77
C SER A 381 -13.96 6.24 15.95
N LEU A 382 -13.60 5.01 15.61
CA LEU A 382 -14.50 4.08 14.92
C LEU A 382 -15.70 3.70 15.80
N MET A 383 -15.51 3.50 17.10
CA MET A 383 -16.61 3.24 18.04
C MET A 383 -17.58 4.43 18.12
N VAL A 384 -17.06 5.66 18.18
CA VAL A 384 -17.88 6.89 18.18
C VAL A 384 -18.69 7.00 16.89
N ASP A 385 -18.07 6.76 15.74
CA ASP A 385 -18.74 6.80 14.44
C ASP A 385 -19.89 5.76 14.36
N GLU A 386 -19.67 4.53 14.85
CA GLU A 386 -20.73 3.50 14.89
C GLU A 386 -21.84 3.84 15.91
N ALA A 387 -21.49 4.33 17.10
CA ALA A 387 -22.46 4.77 18.11
C ALA A 387 -23.32 5.97 17.64
N ALA A 388 -22.76 6.84 16.79
CA ALA A 388 -23.49 7.93 16.16
C ALA A 388 -24.56 7.41 15.19
N LYS A 389 -24.24 6.38 14.39
CA LYS A 389 -25.16 5.78 13.40
C LYS A 389 -26.36 5.07 14.04
N ILE A 390 -26.20 4.47 15.22
CA ILE A 390 -27.31 3.76 15.91
C ILE A 390 -28.46 4.74 16.27
N GLY A 391 -28.13 5.96 16.71
CA GLY A 391 -29.12 6.93 17.18
C GLY A 391 -29.90 7.66 16.07
N SER A 392 -29.49 7.58 14.80
CA SER A 392 -30.26 8.17 13.70
C SER A 392 -31.52 7.34 13.34
N VAL A 393 -31.62 6.10 13.86
CA VAL A 393 -32.62 5.11 13.45
C VAL A 393 -33.84 5.04 14.39
N ARG A 394 -33.76 5.49 15.67
CA ARG A 394 -34.90 5.43 16.63
C ARG A 394 -34.90 6.57 17.65
N GLN A 395 -36.06 7.19 17.89
CA GLN A 395 -36.24 8.28 18.88
C GLN A 395 -37.12 7.97 20.11
N SER A 396 -37.81 6.83 20.23
CA SER A 396 -38.96 6.79 21.16
C SER A 396 -38.86 5.98 22.46
N THR A 397 -37.85 5.11 22.71
CA THR A 397 -37.85 4.32 23.98
C THR A 397 -36.49 4.08 24.67
N GLY A 398 -35.34 4.28 24.01
CA GLY A 398 -33.99 4.00 24.56
C GLY A 398 -33.07 5.21 24.77
N ALA A 399 -33.62 6.43 24.82
CA ALA A 399 -32.85 7.68 24.73
C ALA A 399 -31.80 7.87 25.86
N VAL A 400 -32.07 7.35 27.07
CA VAL A 400 -31.15 7.47 28.21
C VAL A 400 -29.94 6.55 28.05
N THR A 401 -30.17 5.28 27.70
CA THR A 401 -29.11 4.26 27.56
C THR A 401 -28.20 4.54 26.37
N LEU A 402 -28.74 5.07 25.25
CA LEU A 402 -27.94 5.53 24.11
C LEU A 402 -27.12 6.79 24.44
N LYS A 403 -27.66 7.69 25.28
CA LYS A 403 -26.90 8.84 25.77
C LYS A 403 -25.76 8.41 26.68
N GLN A 404 -25.99 7.40 27.53
CA GLN A 404 -24.96 6.82 28.38
C GLN A 404 -23.86 6.17 27.54
N LEU A 405 -24.22 5.34 26.55
CA LEU A 405 -23.26 4.74 25.62
C LEU A 405 -22.35 5.79 24.95
N ARG A 406 -22.94 6.88 24.45
CA ARG A 406 -22.18 7.99 23.85
C ARG A 406 -21.31 8.70 24.87
N GLY A 407 -21.82 8.91 26.09
CA GLY A 407 -21.08 9.48 27.20
C GLY A 407 -19.84 8.66 27.55
N GLU A 408 -19.93 7.33 27.57
CA GLU A 408 -18.76 6.48 27.83
C GLU A 408 -17.75 6.51 26.67
N CYS A 409 -18.20 6.52 25.41
CA CYS A 409 -17.31 6.72 24.28
C CYS A 409 -16.58 8.09 24.34
N GLU A 410 -17.28 9.16 24.71
CA GLU A 410 -16.71 10.49 24.92
C GLU A 410 -15.71 10.51 26.09
N SER A 411 -15.98 9.76 27.17
CA SER A 411 -15.03 9.55 28.28
C SER A 411 -13.74 8.88 27.81
N CYS A 412 -13.81 7.88 26.92
CA CYS A 412 -12.62 7.29 26.29
C CYS A 412 -11.82 8.34 25.50
N VAL A 413 -12.49 9.13 24.66
CA VAL A 413 -11.85 10.22 23.89
C VAL A 413 -11.14 11.22 24.82
N LYS A 414 -11.80 11.61 25.92
CA LYS A 414 -11.23 12.56 26.89
C LYS A 414 -9.98 12.02 27.58
N ASN A 415 -9.99 10.75 27.98
CA ASN A 415 -8.81 10.12 28.61
C ASN A 415 -7.64 9.97 27.63
N LEU A 416 -7.93 9.77 26.35
CA LEU A 416 -6.91 9.65 25.30
C LEU A 416 -6.45 11.00 24.73
N ALA A 417 -7.09 12.11 25.05
CA ALA A 417 -6.69 13.45 24.57
C ALA A 417 -5.48 14.04 25.32
N ALA A 418 -5.06 13.41 26.42
CA ALA A 418 -3.93 13.86 27.23
C ALA A 418 -2.58 13.51 26.57
N SER A 419 -1.53 14.26 26.94
CA SER A 419 -0.14 13.91 26.60
C SER A 419 0.22 12.51 27.12
N PRO A 420 1.16 11.81 26.46
CA PRO A 420 1.58 10.48 26.90
C PRO A 420 2.05 10.52 28.36
N PRO A 421 1.58 9.59 29.22
CA PRO A 421 2.06 9.48 30.59
C PRO A 421 3.59 9.36 30.66
N ALA A 422 4.20 10.03 31.62
CA ALA A 422 5.66 10.04 31.79
C ALA A 422 6.20 8.81 32.52
N THR A 423 5.33 8.04 33.20
CA THR A 423 5.73 6.90 34.03
C THR A 423 4.87 5.66 33.76
N LEU A 424 5.44 4.48 33.99
CA LEU A 424 4.78 3.19 33.76
C LEU A 424 3.55 3.02 34.64
N SER A 425 3.58 3.48 35.90
CA SER A 425 2.42 3.46 36.79
C SER A 425 1.27 4.32 36.27
N ALA A 426 1.58 5.48 35.67
CA ALA A 426 0.58 6.33 35.05
C ALA A 426 -0.02 5.70 33.77
N TRP A 427 0.80 5.03 32.96
CA TRP A 427 0.33 4.20 31.83
C TRP A 427 -0.60 3.07 32.29
N LEU A 428 -0.21 2.34 33.34
CA LEU A 428 -1.05 1.30 33.93
C LEU A 428 -2.41 1.85 34.37
N GLY A 429 -2.42 3.01 35.05
CA GLY A 429 -3.64 3.69 35.47
C GLY A 429 -4.54 4.10 34.29
N LEU A 430 -3.95 4.60 33.20
CA LEU A 430 -4.67 4.88 31.96
C LEU A 430 -5.29 3.62 31.37
N PHE A 431 -4.52 2.53 31.22
CA PHE A 431 -5.03 1.27 30.67
C PHE A 431 -6.15 0.67 31.53
N GLN A 432 -6.03 0.73 32.85
CA GLN A 432 -7.08 0.27 33.78
C GLN A 432 -8.36 1.11 33.66
N THR A 433 -8.22 2.43 33.53
CA THR A 433 -9.36 3.34 33.36
C THR A 433 -10.09 3.06 32.04
N LEU A 434 -9.36 2.97 30.93
CA LEU A 434 -9.92 2.63 29.63
C LEU A 434 -10.52 1.22 29.58
N SER A 435 -9.92 0.25 30.29
CA SER A 435 -10.47 -1.11 30.38
C SER A 435 -11.84 -1.13 31.05
N LYS A 436 -12.04 -0.34 32.10
CA LYS A 436 -13.35 -0.21 32.78
C LYS A 436 -14.39 0.39 31.84
N LEU A 437 -14.05 1.49 31.16
CA LEU A 437 -14.94 2.13 30.19
C LEU A 437 -15.30 1.19 29.03
N ALA A 438 -14.35 0.42 28.51
CA ALA A 438 -14.60 -0.54 27.44
C ALA A 438 -15.57 -1.65 27.86
N ILE A 439 -15.47 -2.16 29.10
CA ILE A 439 -16.40 -3.13 29.68
C ILE A 439 -17.80 -2.51 29.81
N GLU A 440 -17.91 -1.30 30.35
CA GLU A 440 -19.19 -0.60 30.48
C GLU A 440 -19.87 -0.37 29.12
N ILE A 441 -19.10 0.01 28.10
CA ILE A 441 -19.58 0.15 26.72
C ILE A 441 -20.09 -1.19 26.18
N GLU A 442 -19.35 -2.29 26.37
CA GLU A 442 -19.74 -3.63 25.93
C GLU A 442 -21.02 -4.11 26.61
N ASP A 443 -21.17 -3.87 27.92
CA ASP A 443 -22.36 -4.22 28.70
C ASP A 443 -23.59 -3.44 28.21
N ILE A 444 -23.45 -2.12 28.03
CA ILE A 444 -24.53 -1.25 27.51
C ILE A 444 -24.92 -1.68 26.10
N ALA A 445 -23.95 -1.90 25.21
CA ALA A 445 -24.19 -2.30 23.82
C ALA A 445 -24.84 -3.69 23.74
N SER A 446 -24.43 -4.63 24.60
CA SER A 446 -25.02 -5.96 24.68
C SER A 446 -26.46 -5.93 25.17
N ALA A 447 -26.77 -5.12 26.20
CA ALA A 447 -28.14 -4.93 26.68
C ALA A 447 -29.05 -4.35 25.58
N LEU A 448 -28.59 -3.31 24.89
CA LEU A 448 -29.34 -2.69 23.78
C LEU A 448 -29.50 -3.64 22.58
N SER A 449 -28.48 -4.45 22.28
CA SER A 449 -28.52 -5.45 21.22
C SER A 449 -29.60 -6.50 21.48
N GLN A 450 -29.83 -6.90 22.72
CA GLN A 450 -30.90 -7.84 23.09
C GLN A 450 -32.30 -7.24 22.87
N GLU A 451 -32.47 -5.95 23.17
CA GLU A 451 -33.75 -5.25 23.03
C GLU A 451 -34.09 -4.83 21.59
N HIS A 452 -33.08 -4.60 20.75
CA HIS A 452 -33.27 -3.94 19.45
C HIS A 452 -32.76 -4.74 18.24
N GLY A 453 -32.12 -5.89 18.47
CA GLY A 453 -31.56 -6.75 17.44
C GLY A 453 -30.07 -6.50 17.21
N SER A 454 -29.31 -7.58 17.01
CA SER A 454 -27.84 -7.57 17.03
C SER A 454 -27.16 -6.90 15.84
N GLY A 455 -27.80 -6.88 14.67
CA GLY A 455 -27.15 -6.41 13.43
C GLY A 455 -26.68 -4.95 13.47
N GLN A 456 -27.34 -4.07 14.23
CA GLN A 456 -26.95 -2.66 14.34
C GLN A 456 -25.77 -2.42 15.29
N PHE A 457 -25.54 -3.35 16.23
CA PHE A 457 -24.50 -3.26 17.25
C PHE A 457 -23.26 -4.09 16.89
N GLU A 458 -23.31 -4.91 15.84
CA GLU A 458 -22.24 -5.82 15.46
C GLU A 458 -20.89 -5.10 15.23
N GLN A 459 -20.91 -3.99 14.48
CA GLN A 459 -19.70 -3.20 14.22
C GLN A 459 -19.19 -2.52 15.49
N LEU A 460 -20.07 -1.92 16.29
CA LEU A 460 -19.70 -1.30 17.56
C LEU A 460 -19.07 -2.33 18.53
N ASN A 461 -19.70 -3.50 18.67
CA ASN A 461 -19.18 -4.59 19.49
C ASN A 461 -17.83 -5.09 18.97
N SER A 462 -17.66 -5.19 17.66
CA SER A 462 -16.38 -5.57 17.03
C SER A 462 -15.25 -4.58 17.36
N TRP A 463 -15.52 -3.27 17.27
CA TRP A 463 -14.54 -2.24 17.63
C TRP A 463 -14.28 -2.19 19.14
N THR A 464 -15.31 -2.38 19.96
CA THR A 464 -15.17 -2.45 21.43
C THR A 464 -14.27 -3.62 21.83
N ARG A 465 -14.50 -4.82 21.27
CA ARG A 465 -13.61 -5.98 21.48
C ARG A 465 -12.18 -5.72 21.03
N SER A 466 -12.02 -4.97 19.93
CA SER A 466 -10.70 -4.60 19.43
C SER A 466 -9.96 -3.66 20.39
N LEU A 467 -10.67 -2.69 21.00
CA LEU A 467 -10.11 -1.83 22.05
C LEU A 467 -9.77 -2.63 23.31
N THR A 468 -10.66 -3.52 23.75
CA THR A 468 -10.41 -4.40 24.90
C THR A 468 -9.18 -5.28 24.66
N HIS A 469 -9.02 -5.81 23.44
CA HIS A 469 -7.83 -6.57 23.04
C HIS A 469 -6.57 -5.70 23.12
N GLN A 470 -6.58 -4.51 22.51
CA GLN A 470 -5.48 -3.55 22.58
C GLN A 470 -5.05 -3.30 24.02
N LEU A 471 -6.00 -2.95 24.90
CA LEU A 471 -5.73 -2.67 26.31
C LEU A 471 -5.17 -3.88 27.05
N ARG A 472 -5.66 -5.09 26.74
CA ARG A 472 -5.15 -6.33 27.34
C ARG A 472 -3.71 -6.59 26.93
N GLU A 473 -3.37 -6.46 25.65
CA GLU A 473 -2.00 -6.69 25.16
C GLU A 473 -1.03 -5.61 25.67
N GLN A 474 -1.43 -4.34 25.75
CA GLN A 474 -0.59 -3.29 26.36
C GLN A 474 -0.32 -3.57 27.85
N ARG A 475 -1.33 -4.04 28.59
CA ARG A 475 -1.15 -4.48 29.99
C ARG A 475 -0.28 -5.72 30.11
N ARG A 476 -0.34 -6.62 29.14
CA ARG A 476 0.49 -7.82 29.08
C ARG A 476 1.95 -7.47 28.84
N ASP A 477 2.24 -6.54 27.91
CA ASP A 477 3.57 -5.99 27.69
C ASP A 477 4.13 -5.41 29.00
N LEU A 478 3.35 -4.58 29.68
CA LEU A 478 3.73 -4.01 30.98
C LEU A 478 3.97 -5.09 32.05
N ALA A 479 3.12 -6.12 32.11
CA ALA A 479 3.24 -7.21 33.09
C ALA A 479 4.49 -8.07 32.88
N ILE A 480 4.91 -8.28 31.63
CA ILE A 480 6.05 -9.13 31.30
C ILE A 480 7.36 -8.34 31.31
N LEU A 481 7.35 -7.12 30.78
CA LEU A 481 8.56 -6.32 30.57
C LEU A 481 8.87 -5.40 31.75
N ALA A 482 7.85 -5.01 32.54
CA ALA A 482 8.00 -4.18 33.73
C ALA A 482 7.15 -4.70 34.92
N PRO A 483 7.32 -5.95 35.36
CA PRO A 483 6.46 -6.60 36.36
C PRO A 483 6.40 -5.87 37.72
N TRP A 484 7.41 -5.08 38.05
CA TRP A 484 7.47 -4.31 39.31
C TRP A 484 6.32 -3.31 39.47
N THR A 485 5.80 -2.78 38.37
CA THR A 485 4.68 -1.84 38.32
C THR A 485 3.37 -2.45 38.85
N LEU A 486 3.22 -3.77 38.78
CA LEU A 486 2.03 -4.49 39.23
C LEU A 486 2.13 -5.01 40.66
N ALA A 487 3.34 -5.09 41.24
CA ALA A 487 3.57 -6.06 42.32
C ALA A 487 4.46 -5.69 43.50
N PHE A 488 5.05 -4.49 43.64
CA PHE A 488 6.16 -4.36 44.62
C PHE A 488 6.05 -3.38 45.79
N THR A 489 5.13 -2.42 45.84
CA THR A 489 5.24 -1.35 46.86
C THR A 489 4.35 -1.57 48.09
N ALA A 490 3.10 -2.00 47.91
CA ALA A 490 2.09 -1.93 48.98
C ALA A 490 2.43 -2.70 50.28
N HIS A 491 3.20 -3.78 50.20
CA HIS A 491 3.56 -4.59 51.37
C HIS A 491 4.96 -4.31 51.94
N ILE A 492 5.86 -3.76 51.13
CA ILE A 492 7.28 -3.56 51.49
C ILE A 492 7.51 -2.13 51.97
N GLU A 493 6.85 -1.16 51.34
CA GLU A 493 7.01 0.27 51.61
C GLU A 493 6.80 0.64 53.09
N PRO A 494 5.78 0.13 53.82
CA PRO A 494 5.62 0.45 55.24
C PRO A 494 6.80 0.00 56.11
N VAL A 495 7.43 -1.13 55.77
CA VAL A 495 8.57 -1.67 56.51
C VAL A 495 9.83 -0.85 56.23
N VAL A 496 10.08 -0.52 54.97
CA VAL A 496 11.26 0.23 54.53
C VAL A 496 11.24 1.66 55.07
N VAL A 497 10.09 2.33 55.00
CA VAL A 497 9.93 3.71 55.48
C VAL A 497 10.10 3.81 57.01
N SER A 498 9.84 2.74 57.75
CA SER A 498 9.98 2.71 59.21
C SER A 498 11.43 2.56 59.72
N CYS A 499 12.40 2.23 58.86
CA CYS A 499 13.78 1.93 59.25
C CYS A 499 14.64 3.20 59.42
N SER A 500 14.71 4.07 58.41
CA SER A 500 15.32 5.41 58.54
C SER A 500 14.90 6.34 57.39
N GLU A 501 15.06 7.66 57.56
CA GLU A 501 14.80 8.63 56.48
C GLU A 501 15.71 8.40 55.26
N GLU A 502 16.96 8.00 55.49
CA GLU A 502 17.93 7.70 54.44
C GLU A 502 17.52 6.47 53.62
N VAL A 503 17.08 5.40 54.29
CA VAL A 503 16.58 4.17 53.65
C VAL A 503 15.28 4.44 52.90
N ALA A 504 14.38 5.27 53.46
CA ALA A 504 13.15 5.68 52.79
C ALA A 504 13.43 6.51 51.52
N ALA A 505 14.39 7.43 51.57
CA ALA A 505 14.80 8.23 50.42
C ALA A 505 15.44 7.37 49.32
N GLU A 506 16.30 6.42 49.69
CA GLU A 506 16.94 5.50 48.75
C GLU A 506 15.91 4.57 48.10
N TRP A 507 14.95 4.02 48.86
CA TRP A 507 13.84 3.23 48.34
C TRP A 507 13.01 4.01 47.33
N LYS A 508 12.64 5.24 47.65
CA LYS A 508 11.90 6.11 46.73
C LYS A 508 12.68 6.35 45.45
N ASP A 509 13.98 6.63 45.53
CA ASP A 509 14.81 6.85 44.34
C ASP A 509 14.96 5.58 43.47
N ILE A 510 14.99 4.39 44.08
CA ILE A 510 14.94 3.12 43.32
C ILE A 510 13.62 2.99 42.58
N LEU A 511 12.49 3.25 43.24
CA LEU A 511 11.17 3.17 42.64
C LEU A 511 10.97 4.22 41.53
N ASP A 512 11.36 5.47 41.77
CA ASP A 512 11.29 6.55 40.78
C ASP A 512 12.14 6.24 39.54
N SER A 513 13.26 5.52 39.70
CA SER A 513 14.08 5.03 38.57
C SER A 513 13.39 3.90 37.79
N LEU A 514 12.72 2.99 38.49
CA LEU A 514 12.01 1.86 37.89
C LEU A 514 10.67 2.27 37.24
N ASP A 515 10.07 3.38 37.67
CA ASP A 515 8.78 3.86 37.16
C ASP A 515 8.92 4.66 35.85
N ARG A 516 10.13 5.03 35.44
CA ARG A 516 10.38 5.65 34.12
C ARG A 516 9.99 4.69 33.01
N VAL A 517 9.62 5.21 31.84
CA VAL A 517 9.35 4.40 30.65
C VAL A 517 10.67 4.14 29.92
N PRO A 518 11.25 2.93 29.98
CA PRO A 518 12.53 2.64 29.34
C PRO A 518 12.33 2.20 27.88
N THR A 519 13.41 2.21 27.12
CA THR A 519 13.49 1.40 25.89
C THR A 519 13.67 -0.08 26.21
N LEU A 520 13.40 -0.97 25.26
CA LEU A 520 13.61 -2.41 25.47
C LEU A 520 15.09 -2.73 25.72
N ASP A 521 16.01 -2.04 25.05
CA ASP A 521 17.45 -2.20 25.23
C ASP A 521 17.96 -1.72 26.59
N GLU A 522 17.28 -0.75 27.21
CA GLU A 522 17.63 -0.25 28.54
C GLU A 522 17.20 -1.19 29.67
N LEU A 523 16.19 -2.03 29.44
CA LEU A 523 15.59 -2.88 30.48
C LEU A 523 16.59 -3.75 31.24
N PRO A 524 17.51 -4.49 30.59
CA PRO A 524 18.49 -5.32 31.32
C PRO A 524 19.37 -4.49 32.26
N ALA A 525 19.87 -3.34 31.79
CA ALA A 525 20.75 -2.48 32.59
C ALA A 525 20.00 -1.84 33.77
N ILE A 526 18.74 -1.44 33.58
CA ILE A 526 17.88 -0.90 34.65
C ILE A 526 17.61 -1.98 35.70
N CYS A 527 17.27 -3.21 35.27
CA CYS A 527 17.04 -4.33 36.18
C CYS A 527 18.29 -4.68 36.99
N ASP A 528 19.46 -4.80 36.35
CA ASP A 528 20.72 -5.11 37.03
C ASP A 528 21.11 -4.01 38.02
N GLY A 529 20.93 -2.74 37.64
CA GLY A 529 21.15 -1.59 38.51
C GLY A 529 20.23 -1.61 39.73
N ALA A 530 18.93 -1.86 39.52
CA ALA A 530 17.96 -1.96 40.61
C ALA A 530 18.25 -3.12 41.56
N LEU A 531 18.62 -4.30 41.04
CA LEU A 531 19.02 -5.45 41.84
C LEU A 531 20.21 -5.14 42.75
N GLY A 532 21.23 -4.46 42.22
CA GLY A 532 22.39 -4.01 43.01
C GLY A 532 22.00 -3.07 44.14
N ARG A 533 21.10 -2.11 43.86
CA ARG A 533 20.60 -1.16 44.85
C ARG A 533 19.73 -1.81 45.92
N PHE A 534 18.85 -2.75 45.55
CA PHE A 534 18.07 -3.52 46.51
C PHE A 534 18.96 -4.37 47.42
N ALA A 535 20.05 -4.93 46.91
CA ALA A 535 20.99 -5.70 47.73
C ALA A 535 21.71 -4.83 48.78
N GLU A 536 22.05 -3.58 48.43
CA GLU A 536 22.65 -2.63 49.37
C GLU A 536 21.62 -2.14 50.41
N LEU A 537 20.41 -1.80 49.97
CA LEU A 537 19.31 -1.41 50.85
C LEU A 537 19.02 -2.50 51.89
N ARG A 538 18.99 -3.77 51.46
CA ARG A 538 18.79 -4.93 52.34
C ARG A 538 19.84 -5.01 53.44
N LYS A 539 21.12 -4.81 53.14
CA LYS A 539 22.20 -4.81 54.15
C LYS A 539 22.03 -3.71 55.18
N ARG A 540 21.59 -2.52 54.76
CA ARG A 540 21.33 -1.39 55.67
C ARG A 540 20.14 -1.68 56.58
N MET A 541 19.11 -2.32 56.06
CA MET A 541 17.94 -2.73 56.83
C MET A 541 18.25 -3.85 57.85
N GLU A 542 19.23 -4.71 57.59
CA GLU A 542 19.69 -5.71 58.59
C GLU A 542 20.28 -5.06 59.85
N GLY A 543 20.64 -3.78 59.81
CA GLY A 543 21.03 -2.99 60.98
C GLY A 543 19.88 -2.30 61.73
N CYS A 544 18.64 -2.37 61.21
CA CYS A 544 17.43 -1.77 61.80
C CYS A 544 16.66 -2.71 62.73
N SER A 545 17.10 -3.96 62.91
CA SER A 545 16.46 -4.96 63.78
C SER A 545 16.90 -4.89 65.23
#